data_AF-A0A534RIB5-F1
#
_entry.id   AF-A0A534RIB5-F1
#
_cell.length_a   1.000
_cell.length_b   1.000
_cell.length_c   1.000
_cell.angle_alpha   90.00
_cell.angle_beta   90.00
_cell.angle_gamma   90.00
#
_symmetry.space_group_name_H-M   'P 1'
#
loop_
_entity.id
_entity.type
_entity.pdbx_description
1 polymer ?
#
loop_
_entity_poly.entity_id
_entity_poly.type
_entity_poly.pdbx_seq_one_letter_code
_entity_poly.pdbx_strand_id
1 'polypeptide(L)'
;MGRKRGIPEDKLQAIDRYADHPGYTERERVALAYAEMVTISPNDITEEQFAELRRHFTDREIVELTTQAAFENFRARVNRSLRIEDDGFAALPVEKLPRAL
;
A
#
# COMPACT_ATOMS: atom_id res chain seq x y z
N MET A 1 -12.83 2.37 -1.77
CA MET A 1 -12.74 2.13 -3.24
C MET A 1 -12.58 0.65 -3.60
N GLY A 2 -11.80 -0.15 -2.87
CA GLY A 2 -11.55 -1.57 -3.20
C GLY A 2 -12.81 -2.43 -3.41
N ARG A 3 -13.79 -2.35 -2.51
CA ARG A 3 -15.09 -3.05 -2.65
C ARG A 3 -15.79 -2.73 -3.97
N LYS A 4 -15.84 -1.45 -4.36
CA LYS A 4 -16.46 -1.00 -5.62
C LYS A 4 -15.73 -1.52 -6.87
N ARG A 5 -14.47 -1.94 -6.73
CA ARG A 5 -13.64 -2.53 -7.80
C ARG A 5 -13.62 -4.07 -7.75
N GLY A 6 -14.46 -4.68 -6.92
CA GLY A 6 -14.59 -6.14 -6.84
C GLY A 6 -13.48 -6.83 -6.05
N ILE A 7 -12.68 -6.09 -5.25
CA ILE A 7 -11.73 -6.75 -4.33
C ILE A 7 -12.55 -7.50 -3.26
N PRO A 8 -12.30 -8.80 -3.05
CA PRO A 8 -12.98 -9.60 -2.04
C PRO A 8 -12.88 -8.98 -0.64
N GLU A 9 -13.96 -9.08 0.14
CA GLU A 9 -14.03 -8.46 1.46
C GLU A 9 -13.02 -9.07 2.44
N ASP A 10 -12.88 -10.39 2.43
CA ASP A 10 -11.89 -11.13 3.22
C ASP A 10 -10.47 -10.63 2.93
N LYS A 11 -10.16 -10.36 1.65
CA LYS A 11 -8.88 -9.79 1.25
C LYS A 11 -8.70 -8.38 1.81
N LEU A 12 -9.70 -7.51 1.70
CA LEU A 12 -9.63 -6.15 2.26
C LEU A 12 -9.46 -6.13 3.79
N GLN A 13 -10.12 -7.05 4.49
CA GLN A 13 -10.01 -7.19 5.95
C GLN A 13 -8.67 -7.78 6.40
N ALA A 14 -7.94 -8.43 5.50
CA ALA A 14 -6.62 -9.01 5.76
C ALA A 14 -5.46 -8.14 5.24
N ILE A 15 -5.71 -6.87 4.90
CA ILE A 15 -4.70 -5.96 4.35
C ILE A 15 -3.54 -5.71 5.32
N ASP A 16 -3.75 -5.81 6.63
CA ASP A 16 -2.73 -5.73 7.68
C ASP A 16 -1.81 -6.96 7.74
N ARG A 17 -2.27 -8.07 7.18
CA ARG A 17 -1.60 -9.38 7.10
C ARG A 17 -1.34 -9.79 5.65
N TYR A 18 -1.18 -8.81 4.77
CA TYR A 18 -1.00 -9.10 3.34
C TYR A 18 0.26 -9.95 3.08
N ALA A 19 1.27 -9.86 3.95
CA ALA A 19 2.57 -10.52 3.81
C ALA A 19 2.50 -12.04 3.95
N ASP A 20 1.53 -12.58 4.69
CA ASP A 20 1.34 -14.02 4.95
C ASP A 20 -0.06 -14.55 4.54
N HIS A 21 -1.03 -13.67 4.26
CA HIS A 21 -2.39 -14.09 3.91
C HIS A 21 -2.49 -14.72 2.51
N PRO A 22 -3.06 -15.94 2.33
CA PRO A 22 -3.04 -16.69 1.06
C PRO A 22 -3.80 -16.01 -0.10
N GLY A 23 -4.70 -15.06 0.20
CA GLY A 23 -5.46 -14.32 -0.80
C GLY A 23 -4.65 -13.29 -1.61
N TYR A 24 -3.38 -13.07 -1.27
CA TYR A 24 -2.47 -12.18 -2.00
C TYR A 24 -1.49 -12.96 -2.87
N THR A 25 -1.41 -12.57 -4.14
CA THR A 25 -0.37 -13.04 -5.06
C THR A 25 0.98 -12.42 -4.71
N GLU A 26 2.08 -13.03 -5.16
CA GLU A 26 3.42 -12.48 -4.94
C GLU A 26 3.55 -11.05 -5.47
N ARG A 27 3.05 -10.80 -6.69
CA ARG A 27 3.01 -9.48 -7.30
C ARG A 27 2.31 -8.45 -6.40
N GLU A 28 1.18 -8.81 -5.78
CA GLU A 28 0.47 -7.92 -4.87
C GLU A 28 1.22 -7.67 -3.56
N ARG A 29 1.89 -8.69 -3.01
CA ARG A 29 2.73 -8.54 -1.81
C ARG A 29 3.87 -7.57 -2.06
N VAL A 30 4.56 -7.72 -3.20
CA VAL A 30 5.64 -6.82 -3.60
C VAL A 30 5.13 -5.39 -3.80
N ALA A 31 3.96 -5.22 -4.44
CA ALA A 31 3.35 -3.88 -4.58
C ALA A 31 3.01 -3.23 -3.24
N LEU A 32 2.43 -3.99 -2.30
CA LEU A 32 2.05 -3.48 -0.99
C LEU A 32 3.27 -3.14 -0.13
N ALA A 33 4.30 -4.01 -0.13
CA ALA A 33 5.56 -3.73 0.56
C ALA A 33 6.26 -2.50 -0.01
N TYR A 34 6.29 -2.35 -1.33
CA TYR A 34 6.85 -1.15 -1.96
C TYR A 34 6.06 0.11 -1.61
N ALA A 35 4.72 0.06 -1.63
CA ALA A 35 3.89 1.19 -1.23
C ALA A 35 4.11 1.61 0.23
N GLU A 36 4.28 0.63 1.14
CA GLU A 36 4.63 0.89 2.54
C GLU A 36 5.98 1.62 2.67
N MET A 37 7.01 1.16 1.94
CA MET A 37 8.31 1.82 1.93
C MET A 37 8.25 3.26 1.41
N VAL A 38 7.49 3.51 0.34
CA VAL A 38 7.25 4.88 -0.18
C VAL A 38 6.58 5.78 0.87
N THR A 39 5.74 5.22 1.74
CA THR A 39 5.05 5.95 2.82
C THR A 39 5.93 6.21 4.04
N ILE A 40 6.74 5.24 4.46
CA ILE A 40 7.52 5.32 5.71
C ILE A 40 8.88 5.99 5.46
N SER A 41 9.64 5.46 4.50
CA SER A 41 11.06 5.78 4.29
C SER A 41 11.46 5.62 2.82
N PRO A 42 11.01 6.52 1.91
CA PRO A 42 11.33 6.41 0.48
C PRO A 42 12.83 6.52 0.18
N ASN A 43 13.62 7.15 1.07
CA ASN A 43 15.07 7.27 0.92
C ASN A 43 15.82 5.97 1.27
N ASP A 44 15.19 5.02 1.95
CA ASP A 44 15.83 3.81 2.46
C ASP A 44 15.56 2.59 1.55
N ILE A 45 14.91 2.80 0.40
CA ILE A 45 14.64 1.73 -0.57
C ILE A 45 15.96 1.28 -1.19
N THR A 46 16.35 0.02 -0.96
CA THR A 46 17.62 -0.51 -1.45
C THR A 46 17.53 -0.94 -2.92
N GLU A 47 18.68 -1.11 -3.56
CA GLU A 47 18.75 -1.63 -4.94
C GLU A 47 18.20 -3.07 -5.02
N GLU A 48 18.38 -3.89 -3.99
CA GLU A 48 17.83 -5.25 -3.94
C GLU A 48 16.30 -5.23 -3.89
N GLN A 49 15.71 -4.36 -3.07
CA GLN A 49 14.26 -4.18 -2.99
C GLN A 49 13.69 -3.66 -4.32
N PHE A 50 14.38 -2.71 -4.95
CA PHE A 50 13.97 -2.18 -6.24
C PHE A 50 14.17 -3.19 -7.38
N ALA A 51 15.18 -4.06 -7.29
CA ALA A 51 15.38 -5.16 -8.22
C ALA A 51 14.27 -6.21 -8.10
N GLU A 52 13.81 -6.53 -6.89
CA GLU A 52 12.64 -7.38 -6.69
C GLU A 52 11.40 -6.77 -7.34
N LEU A 53 11.19 -5.46 -7.18
CA LEU A 53 10.09 -4.75 -7.84
C LEU A 53 10.14 -4.93 -9.38
N ARG A 54 11.33 -4.78 -9.99
CA ARG A 54 11.53 -4.97 -11.44
C ARG A 54 11.31 -6.41 -11.92
N ARG A 55 11.33 -7.42 -11.04
CA ARG A 55 11.00 -8.81 -11.43
C ARG A 55 9.51 -9.00 -11.67
N HIS A 56 8.68 -8.18 -11.04
CA HIS A 56 7.23 -8.26 -11.19
C HIS A 56 6.72 -7.15 -12.10
N PHE A 57 7.21 -5.93 -12.00
CA PHE A 57 6.62 -4.76 -12.66
C PHE A 57 7.52 -4.21 -13.78
N THR A 58 6.89 -3.72 -14.85
CA THR A 58 7.58 -2.89 -15.85
C THR A 58 7.93 -1.51 -15.27
N ASP A 59 8.91 -0.82 -15.84
CA ASP A 59 9.27 0.54 -15.42
C ASP A 59 8.07 1.50 -15.41
N ARG A 60 7.16 1.35 -16.39
CA ARG A 60 5.91 2.12 -16.43
C ARG A 60 5.00 1.82 -15.24
N GLU A 61 4.80 0.54 -14.93
CA GLU A 61 3.98 0.13 -13.78
C GLU A 61 4.60 0.58 -12.46
N ILE A 62 5.93 0.59 -12.36
CA ILE A 62 6.65 1.13 -11.20
C ILE A 62 6.33 2.62 -11.03
N VAL A 63 6.44 3.42 -12.11
CA VAL A 63 6.08 4.84 -12.07
C VAL A 63 4.63 5.03 -11.63
N GLU A 64 3.69 4.23 -12.16
CA GLU A 64 2.28 4.29 -11.79
C GLU A 64 2.06 3.94 -10.29
N LEU A 65 2.72 2.90 -9.78
CA LEU A 65 2.68 2.50 -8.37
C LEU A 65 3.25 3.60 -7.45
N THR A 66 4.44 4.12 -7.75
CA THR A 66 5.08 5.18 -6.96
C THR A 66 4.20 6.43 -6.92
N THR A 67 3.63 6.82 -8.07
CA THR A 67 2.78 8.00 -8.18
C THR A 67 1.51 7.83 -7.36
N GLN A 68 0.87 6.66 -7.38
CA GLN A 68 -0.31 6.43 -6.56
C GLN A 68 0.01 6.43 -5.06
N ALA A 69 1.07 5.76 -4.63
CA ALA A 69 1.49 5.77 -3.22
C ALA A 69 1.79 7.21 -2.75
N ALA A 70 2.53 7.99 -3.55
CA ALA A 70 2.82 9.39 -3.25
C ALA A 70 1.56 10.25 -3.18
N PHE A 71 0.60 10.03 -4.08
CA PHE A 71 -0.66 10.79 -4.09
C PHE A 71 -1.54 10.48 -2.87
N GLU A 72 -1.62 9.22 -2.43
CA GLU A 72 -2.32 8.87 -1.20
C GLU A 72 -1.62 9.45 0.04
N ASN A 73 -0.28 9.52 0.05
CA ASN A 73 0.46 10.20 1.12
C ASN A 73 0.17 11.71 1.16
N PHE A 74 0.08 12.36 0.00
CA PHE A 74 -0.34 13.76 -0.11
C PHE A 74 -1.76 13.94 0.45
N ARG A 75 -2.73 13.14 0.00
CA ARG A 75 -4.11 13.20 0.49
C ARG A 75 -4.19 12.99 1.99
N ALA A 76 -3.47 12.01 2.53
CA ALA A 76 -3.45 11.74 3.96
C ALA A 76 -2.91 12.93 4.77
N ARG A 77 -1.89 13.63 4.26
CA ARG A 77 -1.34 14.84 4.89
C ARG A 77 -2.34 16.00 4.85
N VAL A 78 -2.99 16.22 3.71
CA VAL A 78 -4.01 17.27 3.55
C VAL A 78 -5.19 17.01 4.49
N ASN A 79 -5.77 15.81 4.44
CA ASN A 79 -6.92 15.45 5.25
C ASN A 79 -6.63 15.58 6.75
N ARG A 80 -5.49 15.06 7.22
CA ARG A 80 -5.11 15.17 8.63
C ARG A 80 -4.86 16.62 9.07
N SER A 81 -4.19 17.42 8.23
CA SER A 81 -3.91 18.83 8.54
C SER A 81 -5.18 19.67 8.63
N LEU A 82 -6.16 19.37 7.79
CA LEU A 82 -7.45 20.06 7.74
C LEU A 82 -8.52 19.44 8.65
N ARG A 83 -8.19 18.38 9.39
CA ARG A 83 -9.12 17.62 10.25
C ARG A 83 -10.36 17.14 9.48
N ILE A 84 -10.16 16.72 8.24
CA ILE A 84 -11.21 16.08 7.44
C ILE A 84 -11.42 14.68 8.01
N GLU A 85 -12.62 14.43 8.52
CA GLU A 85 -13.04 13.15 9.11
C GLU A 85 -13.29 12.10 8.01
N ASP A 86 -13.30 10.82 8.41
CA ASP A 86 -13.70 9.75 7.52
C ASP A 86 -15.23 9.61 7.48
N ASP A 87 -15.75 9.18 6.34
CA ASP A 87 -17.20 8.99 6.15
C ASP A 87 -17.73 7.67 6.77
N GLY A 88 -16.93 6.94 7.57
CA GLY A 88 -17.33 5.68 8.23
C GLY A 88 -17.41 4.46 7.30
N PHE A 89 -17.01 4.57 6.03
CA PHE A 89 -17.20 3.49 5.06
C PHE A 89 -16.19 2.33 5.17
N ALA A 90 -15.07 2.53 5.87
CA ALA A 90 -14.04 1.52 6.07
C ALA A 90 -13.47 1.63 7.50
N ALA A 91 -13.95 0.77 8.40
CA ALA A 91 -13.29 0.55 9.68
C ALA A 91 -12.04 -0.31 9.43
N LEU A 92 -10.91 0.34 9.13
CA LEU A 92 -9.61 -0.32 9.28
C LEU A 92 -9.24 -0.24 10.76
N PRO A 93 -8.84 -1.34 11.41
CA PRO A 93 -8.22 -1.24 12.72
C PRO A 93 -6.96 -0.38 12.55
N VAL A 94 -6.97 0.84 13.10
CA VAL A 94 -5.84 1.79 13.01
C VAL A 94 -4.65 1.31 13.87
N GLU A 95 -4.71 0.11 14.42
CA GLU A 95 -3.70 -0.44 15.30
C GLU A 95 -2.70 -1.30 14.52
N LYS A 96 -1.62 -0.62 14.11
CA LYS A 96 -0.30 -1.17 13.73
C LYS A 96 -0.28 -2.01 12.43
N LEU A 97 -0.10 -1.32 11.31
CA LEU A 97 0.62 -1.93 10.18
C LEU A 97 1.99 -2.42 10.71
N PRO A 98 2.40 -3.67 10.42
CA PRO A 98 3.69 -4.18 10.86
C PRO A 98 4.78 -3.29 10.28
N ARG A 99 5.74 -2.85 11.10
CA ARG A 99 6.98 -2.26 10.55
C ARG A 99 7.69 -3.38 9.79
N ALA A 100 7.57 -3.38 8.46
CA ALA A 100 8.39 -4.23 7.61
C ALA A 100 9.87 -3.89 7.88
N LEU A 101 10.66 -4.95 8.11
CA LEU A 101 12.10 -4.91 8.36
C LEU A 101 12.90 -4.50 7.12
#